data_AF-A0A1C4ZHL5-F1
#
_entry.id   AF-A0A1C4ZHL5-F1
#
_cell.length_a   1.000
_cell.length_b   1.000
_cell.length_c   1.000
_cell.angle_alpha   90.00
_cell.angle_beta   90.00
_cell.angle_gamma   90.00
#
_symmetry.space_group_name_H-M   'P 1'
#
loop_
_entity.id
_entity.type
_entity.pdbx_description
1 polymer ?
#
loop_
_entity_poly.entity_id
_entity_poly.type
_entity_poly.pdbx_seq_one_letter_code
_entity_poly.pdbx_strand_id
1 'polypeptide(L)'
;MTHHTGREPGSVAPARLNAGKPERLDAEKTVRLDAGEAASAVRPADVPVDLELHCAGRPAWRCAHDGEPFPCPTWRALPLDDSLRAVLLAAFTLFLRPAIRDLRGHPDGPTPTEIVRRFLWFLPVTDEEARAVALRYR
;
A
#
# COMPACT_ATOMS: atom_id res chain seq x y z
N MET A 1 -32.20 34.07 -38.78
CA MET A 1 -33.26 33.31 -38.08
C MET A 1 -34.36 34.29 -37.74
N THR A 2 -35.51 34.14 -38.39
CA THR A 2 -36.71 34.98 -38.23
C THR A 2 -37.41 34.66 -36.90
N HIS A 3 -37.85 35.73 -36.24
CA HIS A 3 -38.63 35.81 -35.01
C HIS A 3 -39.96 35.05 -35.09
N HIS A 4 -40.55 34.66 -33.95
CA HIS A 4 -41.99 34.77 -33.54
C HIS A 4 -42.08 34.35 -32.05
N THR A 5 -42.09 35.23 -31.02
CA THR A 5 -43.19 36.02 -30.40
C THR A 5 -44.40 35.25 -29.81
N GLY A 6 -44.63 35.47 -28.50
CA GLY A 6 -45.89 35.24 -27.74
C GLY A 6 -45.56 34.94 -26.27
N ARG A 7 -45.59 35.87 -25.29
CA ARG A 7 -46.61 36.81 -24.74
C ARG A 7 -47.67 36.17 -23.85
N GLU A 8 -47.34 36.08 -22.54
CA GLU A 8 -48.07 36.55 -21.32
C GLU A 8 -49.54 36.09 -21.03
N PRO A 9 -50.15 36.43 -19.87
CA PRO A 9 -49.73 36.23 -18.47
C PRO A 9 -50.90 35.75 -17.55
N GLY A 10 -50.59 35.51 -16.27
CA GLY A 10 -51.48 35.90 -15.16
C GLY A 10 -52.22 34.78 -14.43
N SER A 11 -52.02 34.70 -13.12
CA SER A 11 -53.11 34.89 -12.14
C SER A 11 -52.55 34.87 -10.71
N VAL A 12 -52.93 35.90 -9.95
CA VAL A 12 -52.60 36.15 -8.55
C VAL A 12 -53.81 35.77 -7.70
N ALA A 13 -53.61 35.10 -6.57
CA ALA A 13 -54.47 35.25 -5.39
C ALA A 13 -53.69 34.94 -4.09
N PRO A 14 -53.83 35.73 -3.02
CA PRO A 14 -53.02 35.62 -1.80
C PRO A 14 -53.80 35.14 -0.56
N ALA A 15 -53.03 35.03 0.53
CA ALA A 15 -53.39 35.07 1.95
C ALA A 15 -53.91 33.79 2.61
N ARG A 16 -53.17 33.33 3.65
CA ARG A 16 -53.59 33.56 5.04
C ARG A 16 -52.39 33.73 5.97
N LEU A 17 -52.48 34.80 6.73
CA LEU A 17 -51.71 35.13 7.92
C LEU A 17 -51.92 34.08 9.00
N ASN A 18 -50.87 33.76 9.77
CA ASN A 18 -51.05 33.62 11.20
C ASN A 18 -49.86 34.24 11.92
N ALA A 19 -50.19 35.28 12.69
CA ALA A 19 -49.30 35.98 13.59
C ALA A 19 -49.35 35.29 14.96
N GLY A 20 -48.18 34.92 15.47
CA GLY A 20 -47.94 34.61 16.87
C GLY A 20 -46.51 35.08 17.18
N LYS A 21 -46.41 36.19 17.91
CA LYS A 21 -45.18 36.91 18.28
C LYS A 21 -44.87 36.63 19.79
N PRO A 22 -43.83 37.18 20.42
CA PRO A 22 -42.44 36.69 20.54
C PRO A 22 -41.95 36.54 22.01
N GLU A 23 -40.77 35.93 22.23
CA GLU A 23 -39.84 36.27 23.34
C GLU A 23 -38.50 35.54 23.07
N ARG A 24 -37.41 36.19 22.64
CA ARG A 24 -36.37 36.96 23.37
C ARG A 24 -35.68 36.18 24.51
N LEU A 25 -34.48 35.63 24.27
CA LEU A 25 -33.16 36.17 24.71
C LEU A 25 -32.02 35.16 24.42
N ASP A 26 -30.94 35.71 23.86
CA ASP A 26 -29.51 35.42 24.06
C ASP A 26 -28.97 33.97 24.02
N ALA A 27 -28.08 33.69 23.06
CA ALA A 27 -26.63 33.71 23.33
C ALA A 27 -25.86 33.06 22.18
N GLU A 28 -24.88 33.80 21.68
CA GLU A 28 -23.77 33.33 20.86
C GLU A 28 -23.18 32.02 21.38
N LYS A 29 -22.94 31.05 20.48
CA LYS A 29 -21.66 30.34 20.50
C LYS A 29 -21.26 29.83 19.13
N THR A 30 -20.31 30.57 18.60
CA THR A 30 -19.45 30.31 17.45
C THR A 30 -18.83 28.91 17.50
N VAL A 31 -18.93 28.23 16.36
CA VAL A 31 -17.98 27.29 15.72
C VAL A 31 -16.87 26.72 16.61
N ARG A 32 -16.85 25.39 16.74
CA ARG A 32 -15.65 24.58 16.49
C ARG A 32 -16.03 23.33 15.69
N LEU A 33 -15.61 23.32 14.42
CA LEU A 33 -15.42 22.09 13.66
C LEU A 33 -14.21 21.40 14.29
N ASP A 34 -14.44 20.34 15.05
CA ASP A 34 -13.35 19.46 15.48
C ASP A 34 -12.96 18.59 14.27
N ALA A 35 -12.11 19.18 13.42
CA ALA A 35 -11.23 18.45 12.56
C ALA A 35 -10.14 17.85 13.45
N GLY A 36 -10.28 16.57 13.75
CA GLY A 36 -9.37 15.83 14.60
C GLY A 36 -9.50 14.34 14.37
N GLU A 37 -9.59 13.93 13.09
CA GLU A 37 -9.25 12.57 12.71
C GLU A 37 -7.80 12.38 13.11
N ALA A 38 -7.62 11.80 14.30
CA ALA A 38 -6.32 11.42 14.80
C ALA A 38 -5.74 10.48 13.75
N ALA A 39 -4.85 11.04 12.92
CA ALA A 39 -3.83 10.29 12.24
C ALA A 39 -3.24 9.39 13.32
N SER A 40 -3.65 8.12 13.26
CA SER A 40 -3.13 7.06 14.11
C SER A 40 -1.65 7.01 13.78
N ALA A 41 -0.87 7.75 14.56
CA ALA A 41 0.57 7.76 14.48
C ALA A 41 0.97 6.29 14.61
N VAL A 42 1.37 5.71 13.47
CA VAL A 42 2.16 4.48 13.48
C VAL A 42 3.34 4.83 14.36
N ARG A 43 3.30 4.36 15.61
CA ARG A 43 4.47 4.32 16.46
C ARG A 43 5.55 3.62 15.63
N PRO A 44 6.82 4.05 15.67
CA PRO A 44 7.89 3.25 15.09
C PRO A 44 7.75 1.87 15.73
N ALA A 45 7.21 0.92 14.97
CA ALA A 45 7.08 -0.44 15.43
C ALA A 45 8.53 -0.88 15.66
N ASP A 46 8.82 -1.32 16.88
CA ASP A 46 10.03 -2.08 17.17
C ASP A 46 10.21 -3.07 16.02
N VAL A 47 11.24 -2.82 15.20
CA VAL A 47 11.69 -3.81 14.23
C VAL A 47 11.93 -5.07 15.06
N PRO A 48 11.37 -6.24 14.71
CA PRO A 48 11.56 -7.42 15.52
C PRO A 48 13.05 -7.64 15.68
N VAL A 49 13.51 -7.56 16.93
CA VAL A 49 14.92 -7.63 17.34
C VAL A 49 15.58 -8.93 16.87
N ASP A 50 14.79 -9.89 16.43
CA ASP A 50 15.23 -11.19 15.94
C ASP A 50 15.47 -11.26 14.42
N LEU A 51 15.33 -10.17 13.63
CA LEU A 51 15.52 -10.21 12.17
C LEU A 51 16.87 -10.83 11.76
N GLU A 52 17.91 -10.59 12.56
CA GLU A 52 19.26 -11.14 12.40
C GLU A 52 19.32 -12.68 12.55
N LEU A 53 18.39 -13.29 13.29
CA LEU A 53 18.26 -14.74 13.40
C LEU A 53 17.67 -15.36 12.13
N HIS A 54 16.91 -14.59 11.34
CA HIS A 54 16.26 -15.06 10.12
C HIS A 54 17.23 -15.08 8.92
N CYS A 55 18.25 -15.92 8.99
CA CYS A 55 19.25 -16.09 7.93
C CYS A 55 18.78 -17.01 6.78
N ALA A 56 19.36 -16.83 5.58
CA ALA A 56 19.11 -17.68 4.42
C ALA A 56 19.85 -19.04 4.52
N GLY A 57 19.12 -20.11 4.81
CA GLY A 57 19.62 -21.49 4.86
C GLY A 57 19.67 -22.15 3.47
N ARG A 58 20.86 -22.21 2.88
CA ARG A 58 21.14 -22.90 1.61
C ARG A 58 21.30 -24.43 1.82
N PRO A 59 21.06 -25.27 0.78
CA PRO A 59 20.63 -24.96 -0.57
C PRO A 59 19.10 -24.89 -0.74
N ALA A 60 18.33 -25.23 0.30
CA ALA A 60 16.86 -25.20 0.23
C ALA A 60 16.28 -23.78 0.25
N TRP A 61 17.11 -22.77 0.59
CA TRP A 61 16.72 -21.38 0.78
C TRP A 61 15.52 -21.24 1.73
N ARG A 62 15.62 -21.93 2.86
CA ARG A 62 14.67 -21.81 3.98
C ARG A 62 15.30 -20.92 5.05
N CYS A 63 14.49 -20.15 5.75
CA CYS A 63 14.93 -19.40 6.91
C CYS A 63 15.50 -20.36 7.95
N ALA A 64 16.69 -20.07 8.48
CA ALA A 64 17.32 -20.89 9.50
C ALA A 64 16.54 -20.88 10.84
N HIS A 65 15.79 -19.81 11.11
CA HIS A 65 15.00 -19.66 12.33
C HIS A 65 13.62 -20.33 12.21
N ASP A 66 12.85 -19.99 11.17
CA ASP A 66 11.45 -20.42 11.06
C ASP A 66 11.26 -21.68 10.20
N GLY A 67 12.26 -22.07 9.40
CA GLY A 67 12.12 -23.13 8.39
C GLY A 67 11.30 -22.74 7.14
N GLU A 68 10.67 -21.57 7.13
CA GLU A 68 9.87 -21.05 6.00
C GLU A 68 10.72 -20.65 4.78
N PRO A 69 10.17 -20.60 3.56
CA PRO A 69 10.89 -20.10 2.40
C PRO A 69 11.48 -18.69 2.65
N PHE A 70 12.81 -18.55 2.55
CA PHE A 70 13.50 -17.26 2.67
C PHE A 70 13.33 -16.38 1.42
N PRO A 71 13.12 -15.04 1.52
CA PRO A 71 12.83 -14.30 2.74
C PRO A 71 11.49 -14.72 3.36
N CYS A 72 11.53 -15.07 4.65
CA CYS A 72 10.38 -15.58 5.40
C CYS A 72 9.37 -14.46 5.73
N PRO A 73 8.20 -14.78 6.29
CA PRO A 73 7.19 -13.78 6.66
C PRO A 73 7.73 -12.62 7.51
N THR A 74 8.67 -12.86 8.44
CA THR A 74 9.30 -11.80 9.23
C THR A 74 10.01 -10.76 8.37
N TRP A 75 10.80 -11.20 7.38
CA TRP A 75 11.41 -10.29 6.40
C TRP A 75 10.35 -9.55 5.58
N ARG A 76 9.32 -10.25 5.13
CA ARG A 76 8.26 -9.69 4.27
C ARG A 76 7.31 -8.74 5.00
N ALA A 77 7.32 -8.73 6.33
CA ALA A 77 6.51 -7.86 7.17
C ALA A 77 7.19 -6.52 7.50
N LEU A 78 8.44 -6.31 7.08
CA LEU A 78 9.17 -5.07 7.38
C LEU A 78 8.43 -3.84 6.81
N PRO A 79 8.35 -2.73 7.58
CA PRO A 79 7.84 -1.47 7.06
C PRO A 79 8.85 -0.89 6.06
N LEU A 80 8.50 -0.93 4.77
CA LEU A 80 9.40 -0.52 3.69
C LEU A 80 9.25 0.97 3.35
N ASP A 81 10.29 1.74 3.66
CA ASP A 81 10.55 3.04 3.04
C ASP A 81 11.59 2.93 1.90
N ASP A 82 11.83 4.04 1.21
CA ASP A 82 12.73 4.05 0.05
C ASP A 82 14.20 3.80 0.42
N SER A 83 14.63 4.22 1.62
CA SER A 83 15.98 3.98 2.11
C SER A 83 16.20 2.50 2.37
N LEU A 84 15.26 1.86 3.08
CA LEU A 84 15.30 0.43 3.36
C LEU A 84 15.20 -0.38 2.06
N ARG A 85 14.33 -0.01 1.11
CA ARG A 85 14.27 -0.66 -0.21
C ARG A 85 15.61 -0.63 -0.94
N ALA A 86 16.33 0.49 -0.91
CA ALA A 86 17.64 0.60 -1.55
C ALA A 86 18.69 -0.34 -0.90
N VAL A 87 18.70 -0.42 0.44
CA VAL A 87 19.58 -1.34 1.17
C VAL A 87 19.21 -2.81 0.88
N LEU A 88 17.92 -3.15 0.90
CA LEU A 88 17.43 -4.49 0.56
C LEU A 88 17.77 -4.87 -0.88
N LEU A 89 17.66 -3.95 -1.83
CA LEU A 89 18.06 -4.20 -3.22
C LEU A 89 19.53 -4.59 -3.32
N ALA A 90 20.42 -3.84 -2.66
CA ALA A 90 21.84 -4.17 -2.63
C ALA A 90 22.10 -5.54 -1.97
N ALA A 91 21.44 -5.85 -0.86
CA ALA A 91 21.65 -7.11 -0.14
C ALA A 91 21.06 -8.32 -0.89
N PHE A 92 19.79 -8.25 -1.32
CA PHE A 92 19.08 -9.40 -1.90
C PHE A 92 19.52 -9.74 -3.32
N THR A 93 20.09 -8.79 -4.07
CA THR A 93 20.68 -9.10 -5.38
C THR A 93 21.87 -10.05 -5.28
N LEU A 94 22.61 -10.05 -4.16
CA LEU A 94 23.70 -11.00 -3.90
C LEU A 94 23.19 -12.45 -3.78
N PHE A 95 21.94 -12.65 -3.34
CA PHE A 95 21.34 -13.97 -3.21
C PHE A 95 20.79 -14.52 -4.52
N LEU A 96 20.50 -13.68 -5.52
CA LEU A 96 19.79 -14.12 -6.73
C LEU A 96 20.53 -15.20 -7.51
N ARG A 97 21.82 -15.00 -7.81
CA ARG A 97 22.62 -15.98 -8.56
C ARG A 97 22.68 -17.35 -7.85
N PRO A 98 23.11 -17.44 -6.57
CA PRO A 98 23.16 -18.73 -5.90
C PRO A 98 21.75 -19.33 -5.66
N ALA A 99 20.71 -18.52 -5.44
CA ALA A 99 19.34 -19.01 -5.28
C ALA A 99 18.78 -19.63 -6.57
N ILE A 100 18.97 -18.95 -7.71
CA ILE A 100 18.59 -19.49 -9.03
C ILE A 100 19.31 -20.80 -9.28
N ARG A 101 20.62 -20.87 -8.99
CA ARG A 101 21.40 -22.10 -9.19
C ARG A 101 20.90 -23.26 -8.32
N ASP A 102 20.68 -23.01 -7.03
CA ASP A 102 20.35 -24.07 -6.08
C ASP A 102 18.89 -24.55 -6.24
N LEU A 103 17.94 -23.67 -6.58
CA LEU A 103 16.50 -23.99 -6.63
C LEU A 103 16.01 -24.44 -8.01
N ARG A 104 16.58 -23.90 -9.12
CA ARG A 104 16.14 -24.25 -10.50
C ARG A 104 16.35 -25.73 -10.83
N GLY A 105 17.28 -26.40 -10.14
CA GLY A 105 17.61 -27.80 -10.38
C GLY A 105 16.53 -28.80 -9.94
N HIS A 106 15.49 -28.36 -9.23
CA HIS A 106 14.42 -29.23 -8.75
C HIS A 106 13.27 -29.31 -9.78
N PRO A 107 12.81 -30.50 -10.19
CA PRO A 107 11.77 -30.65 -11.22
C PRO A 107 10.45 -29.97 -10.84
N ASP A 108 10.08 -30.01 -9.55
CA ASP A 108 8.92 -29.30 -8.99
C ASP A 108 9.30 -27.98 -8.30
N GLY A 109 10.49 -27.45 -8.60
CA GLY A 109 11.03 -26.24 -7.99
C GLY A 109 10.49 -24.96 -8.62
N PRO A 110 10.66 -23.81 -7.95
CA PRO A 110 10.29 -22.53 -8.53
C PRO A 110 11.12 -22.24 -9.78
N THR A 111 10.47 -21.67 -10.79
CA THR A 111 11.15 -21.16 -11.99
C THR A 111 12.10 -20.02 -11.62
N PRO A 112 13.13 -19.75 -12.43
CA PRO A 112 14.04 -18.62 -12.20
C PRO A 112 13.32 -17.27 -12.03
N THR A 113 12.23 -17.03 -12.78
CA THR A 113 11.41 -15.83 -12.66
C THR A 113 10.69 -15.76 -11.32
N GLU A 114 10.13 -16.87 -10.82
CA GLU A 114 9.51 -16.93 -9.49
C GLU A 114 10.52 -16.73 -8.38
N ILE A 115 11.75 -17.23 -8.53
CA ILE A 115 12.85 -16.98 -7.59
C ILE A 115 13.17 -15.50 -7.53
N VAL A 116 13.29 -14.81 -8.67
CA VAL A 116 13.55 -13.37 -8.71
C VAL A 116 12.45 -12.59 -7.98
N ARG A 117 11.18 -12.83 -8.30
CA ARG A 117 10.04 -12.15 -7.65
C ARG A 117 10.00 -12.42 -6.14
N ARG A 118 10.32 -13.65 -5.72
CA ARG A 118 10.39 -14.03 -4.30
C ARG A 118 11.47 -13.25 -3.55
N PHE A 119 12.67 -13.12 -4.12
CA PHE A 119 13.78 -12.42 -3.44
C PHE A 119 13.68 -10.90 -3.54
N LEU A 120 13.01 -10.36 -4.55
CA LEU A 120 12.78 -8.92 -4.73
C LEU A 120 11.35 -8.50 -4.36
N TRP A 121 10.73 -9.17 -3.38
CA TRP A 121 9.34 -8.97 -2.96
C TRP A 121 8.98 -7.51 -2.58
N PHE A 122 9.99 -6.72 -2.21
CA PHE A 122 9.86 -5.33 -1.81
C PHE A 122 9.80 -4.34 -3.00
N LEU A 123 9.87 -4.85 -4.23
CA LEU A 123 9.76 -4.08 -5.48
C LEU A 123 8.57 -4.56 -6.31
N PRO A 124 7.90 -3.67 -7.06
CA PRO A 124 6.85 -4.04 -8.00
C PRO A 124 7.45 -4.61 -9.31
N VAL A 125 8.14 -5.75 -9.22
CA VAL A 125 8.81 -6.38 -10.36
C VAL A 125 7.79 -7.05 -11.27
N THR A 126 7.73 -6.62 -12.52
CA THR A 126 6.91 -7.24 -13.57
C THR A 126 7.50 -8.58 -14.02
N ASP A 127 6.70 -9.41 -14.69
CA ASP A 127 7.18 -10.70 -15.20
C ASP A 127 8.29 -10.54 -16.26
N GLU A 128 8.24 -9.48 -17.06
CA GLU A 128 9.27 -9.15 -18.05
C GLU A 128 10.59 -8.77 -17.37
N GLU A 129 10.54 -7.92 -16.34
CA GLU A 129 11.73 -7.54 -15.57
C GLU A 129 12.32 -8.74 -14.83
N ALA A 130 11.47 -9.55 -14.18
CA ALA A 130 11.90 -10.75 -13.47
C ALA A 130 12.56 -11.75 -14.43
N ARG A 131 12.00 -11.92 -15.64
CA ARG A 131 12.64 -12.69 -16.70
C ARG A 131 13.99 -12.07 -17.06
N ALA A 132 14.06 -10.78 -17.40
CA ALA A 132 15.29 -10.11 -17.80
C ALA A 132 16.40 -10.24 -16.73
N VAL A 133 16.06 -10.16 -15.44
CA VAL A 133 16.99 -10.39 -14.33
C VAL A 133 17.43 -11.85 -14.26
N ALA A 134 16.51 -12.81 -14.29
CA ALA A 134 16.85 -14.24 -14.26
C ALA A 134 17.80 -14.62 -15.41
N LEU A 135 17.58 -14.00 -16.57
CA LEU A 135 18.39 -14.16 -17.76
C LEU A 135 19.83 -13.58 -17.64
N ARG A 136 20.16 -12.81 -16.61
CA ARG A 136 21.54 -12.36 -16.33
C ARG A 136 22.36 -13.38 -15.54
N TYR A 137 21.70 -14.37 -14.93
CA TYR A 137 22.31 -15.34 -14.01
C TYR A 137 22.31 -16.77 -14.55
N ARG A 138 22.00 -16.94 -15.84
CA ARG A 138 22.08 -18.22 -16.55
C ARG A 138 23.53 -18.64 -16.81
#